data_AF-A0A8T7B1R9-F1
#
_entry.id   AF-A0A8T7B1R9-F1
#
_cell.length_a   1.000
_cell.length_b   1.000
_cell.length_c   1.000
_cell.angle_alpha   90.00
_cell.angle_beta   90.00
_cell.angle_gamma   90.00
#
_symmetry.space_group_name_H-M   'P 1'
#
loop_
_entity.id
_entity.type
_entity.pdbx_description
1 polymer ?
#
loop_
_entity_poly.entity_id
_entity_poly.type
_entity_poly.pdbx_seq_one_letter_code
_entity_poly.pdbx_strand_id
1 'polypeptide(L)' 'MFTRLACAAVGVATLVAVPAQGGVTVFEEGDKSIELGGRIQLQYVNMDPDVGDSSDDLFFRRLRPYIAGTVTADW' A
#
# COMPACT_ATOMS: atom_id res chain seq x y z
N MET A 1 17.65 -35.44 -30.86
CA MET A 1 17.82 -33.99 -31.12
C MET A 1 17.40 -33.27 -29.85
N PHE A 2 18.35 -32.89 -29.00
CA PHE A 2 18.08 -32.32 -27.68
C PHE A 2 18.12 -30.79 -27.76
N THR A 3 16.96 -30.16 -27.74
CA THR A 3 16.84 -28.70 -27.67
C THR A 3 16.90 -28.27 -26.21
N ARG A 4 17.96 -27.58 -25.83
CA ARG A 4 18.19 -27.06 -24.47
C ARG A 4 17.21 -25.92 -24.20
N LEU A 5 16.26 -26.12 -23.29
CA LEU A 5 15.47 -25.04 -22.70
C LEU A 5 16.32 -24.36 -21.62
N ALA A 6 16.90 -23.20 -21.94
CA ALA A 6 17.54 -22.36 -20.93
C ALA A 6 16.44 -21.69 -20.10
N CYS A 7 16.21 -22.19 -18.89
CA CYS A 7 15.29 -21.57 -17.93
C CYS A 7 15.97 -20.31 -17.39
N ALA A 8 15.61 -19.14 -17.93
CA ALA A 8 16.10 -17.86 -17.44
C ALA A 8 15.60 -17.66 -16.00
N ALA A 9 16.53 -17.55 -15.05
CA ALA A 9 16.21 -17.18 -13.68
C ALA A 9 15.67 -15.74 -13.69
N VAL A 10 14.34 -15.60 -13.63
CA VAL A 10 13.66 -14.32 -13.41
C VAL A 10 13.99 -13.90 -11.98
N GLY A 11 14.91 -12.93 -11.84
CA GLY A 11 15.21 -12.30 -10.57
C GLY A 11 13.96 -11.59 -10.06
N VAL A 12 13.33 -12.14 -9.02
CA VAL A 12 12.23 -11.50 -8.31
C VAL A 12 12.80 -10.29 -7.59
N ALA A 13 12.76 -9.11 -8.24
CA ALA A 13 12.97 -7.84 -7.57
C ALA A 13 11.82 -7.66 -6.57
N THR A 14 12.08 -7.98 -5.30
CA THR A 14 11.15 -7.69 -4.21
C THR A 14 11.06 -6.18 -4.07
N LEU A 15 10.08 -5.56 -4.73
CA LEU A 15 9.65 -4.20 -4.45
C LEU A 15 9.14 -4.16 -3.01
N VAL A 16 10.04 -3.87 -2.06
CA VAL A 16 9.67 -3.57 -0.69
C VAL A 16 8.85 -2.28 -0.72
N ALA A 17 7.52 -2.44 -0.66
CA ALA A 17 6.60 -1.33 -0.59
C ALA A 17 6.92 -0.51 0.67
N VAL A 18 7.53 0.65 0.48
CA VAL A 18 7.78 1.61 1.57
C VAL A 18 6.43 1.94 2.21
N PRO A 19 6.27 1.84 3.55
CA PRO A 19 5.06 2.28 4.20
C PRO A 19 4.96 3.81 4.10
N ALA A 20 4.29 4.31 3.07
CA ALA A 20 3.79 5.67 3.05
C ALA A 20 2.62 5.75 4.05
N GLN A 21 2.93 6.03 5.31
CA GLN A 21 2.02 6.72 6.22
C GLN A 21 2.42 8.18 6.18
N GLY A 22 1.46 9.04 5.87
CA GLY A 22 1.63 10.47 5.91
C GLY A 22 0.36 11.09 6.45
N GLY A 23 0.53 12.17 7.19
CA GLY A 23 -0.53 13.03 7.64
C GLY A 23 -0.17 14.49 7.43
N VAL A 24 -1.16 15.34 7.59
CA VAL A 24 -1.03 16.79 7.54
C VAL A 24 -1.34 17.31 8.94
N THR A 25 -0.41 18.07 9.51
CA THR A 25 -0.68 18.86 10.71
C THR A 25 -1.72 19.92 10.37
N VAL A 26 -2.91 19.79 10.92
CA VAL A 26 -4.03 20.71 10.69
C VAL A 26 -4.12 21.79 11.77
N PHE A 27 -3.45 21.57 12.90
CA PHE A 27 -3.40 22.50 14.02
C PHE A 27 -2.08 22.37 14.76
N GLU A 28 -1.48 23.49 15.14
CA GLU A 28 -0.28 23.56 15.97
C GLU A 28 -0.29 24.85 16.80
N GLU A 29 -0.21 24.73 18.12
CA GLU A 29 -0.14 25.87 19.05
C GLU A 29 0.68 25.49 20.29
N GLY A 30 1.89 26.06 20.41
CA GLY A 30 2.81 25.72 21.50
C GLY A 30 3.13 24.22 21.50
N ASP A 31 2.82 23.55 22.61
CA ASP A 31 3.02 22.11 22.76
C ASP A 31 1.81 21.27 22.32
N LYS A 32 0.87 21.83 21.56
CA LYS A 32 -0.33 21.14 21.08
C LYS A 32 -0.28 20.98 19.58
N SER A 33 -0.61 19.79 19.08
CA SER A 33 -0.73 19.55 17.64
C SER A 33 -1.83 18.55 17.33
N ILE A 34 -2.40 18.67 16.12
CA ILE A 34 -3.31 17.68 15.55
C ILE A 34 -2.85 17.37 14.13
N GLU A 35 -2.63 16.09 13.85
CA GLU A 35 -2.32 15.54 12.54
C GLU A 35 -3.48 14.67 12.04
N LEU A 36 -3.93 14.94 10.82
CA LEU A 36 -4.86 14.09 10.10
C LEU A 36 -4.11 13.34 9.02
N GLY A 37 -4.13 12.02 9.08
CA GLY A 37 -3.39 11.23 8.12
C GLY A 37 -4.02 9.89 7.83
N GLY A 38 -3.29 9.08 7.09
CA GLY A 38 -3.73 7.72 6.84
C GLY A 38 -2.98 7.03 5.74
N ARG A 39 -3.52 5.87 5.38
CA ARG A 39 -3.05 5.09 4.23
C ARG A 39 -4.24 4.60 3.43
N ILE A 40 -4.27 4.99 2.16
CA ILE A 40 -5.23 4.50 1.18
C ILE A 40 -4.45 3.69 0.15
N GLN A 41 -4.84 2.43 -0.03
CA GLN A 41 -4.27 1.53 -1.02
C GLN A 41 -5.41 0.88 -1.79
N LEU A 42 -5.66 1.40 -2.99
CA LEU A 42 -6.56 0.80 -3.97
C LEU A 42 -5.82 -0.29 -4.74
N GLN A 43 -6.50 -1.39 -5.05
CA GLN A 43 -5.96 -2.48 -5.86
C GLN A 43 -6.98 -2.94 -6.87
N TYR A 44 -6.49 -3.13 -8.10
CA TYR A 44 -7.20 -3.82 -9.16
C TYR A 44 -6.61 -5.22 -9.30
N VAL A 45 -7.47 -6.22 -9.44
CA VAL A 45 -7.10 -7.62 -9.68
C VAL A 45 -7.91 -8.12 -10.86
N ASN A 46 -7.20 -8.56 -11.90
CA ASN A 46 -7.76 -9.30 -13.02
C ASN A 46 -7.35 -10.77 -12.86
N MET A 47 -8.30 -11.68 -13.02
CA MET A 47 -8.06 -13.12 -13.05
C MET A 47 -8.58 -13.68 -14.37
N ASP A 48 -7.68 -14.23 -15.18
CA ASP A 48 -7.99 -14.82 -16.49
C ASP A 48 -7.53 -16.30 -16.51
N PRO A 49 -8.41 -17.25 -16.18
CA PRO A 49 -8.06 -18.68 -16.15
C PRO A 49 -8.08 -19.30 -17.54
N ASP A 50 -7.24 -20.30 -17.78
CA ASP A 50 -7.19 -21.05 -19.06
C ASP A 50 -8.54 -21.70 -19.44
N VAL A 51 -9.38 -22.00 -18.45
CA VAL A 51 -10.74 -22.53 -18.62
C VAL A 51 -11.68 -21.82 -17.64
N GLY A 52 -12.73 -21.18 -18.17
CA GLY A 52 -13.73 -20.43 -17.40
C GLY A 52 -13.82 -18.97 -17.86
N ASP A 53 -14.58 -18.17 -17.13
CA ASP A 53 -14.72 -16.74 -17.40
C ASP A 53 -13.65 -15.93 -16.65
N SER A 54 -13.14 -14.89 -17.29
CA SER A 54 -12.28 -13.91 -16.63
C SER A 54 -13.09 -13.05 -15.65
N SER A 55 -12.43 -12.57 -14.59
CA SER A 55 -13.04 -11.67 -13.60
C SER A 55 -12.14 -10.48 -13.28
N ASP A 56 -12.79 -9.37 -12.94
CA ASP A 56 -12.18 -8.12 -12.54
C ASP A 56 -12.69 -7.70 -11.16
N ASP A 57 -11.79 -7.26 -10.29
CA ASP A 57 -12.14 -6.73 -8.98
C ASP A 57 -11.33 -5.45 -8.67
N LEU A 58 -12.01 -4.47 -8.07
CA LEU A 58 -11.42 -3.21 -7.63
C LEU A 58 -11.80 -2.99 -6.16
N PHE A 59 -10.81 -3.10 -5.27
CA PHE A 59 -11.04 -3.02 -3.84
C PHE A 59 -9.95 -2.26 -3.09
N PHE A 60 -10.29 -1.80 -1.88
CA PHE A 60 -9.30 -1.24 -0.96
C PHE A 60 -8.58 -2.37 -0.22
N ARG A 61 -7.30 -2.58 -0.52
CA ARG A 61 -6.44 -3.46 0.31
C ARG A 61 -6.16 -2.84 1.68
N ARG A 62 -6.05 -1.51 1.73
CA ARG A 62 -5.90 -0.75 2.98
C ARG A 62 -6.67 0.55 2.90
N LEU A 63 -7.52 0.77 3.90
CA LEU A 63 -8.16 2.04 4.18
C LEU A 63 -8.00 2.30 5.68
N ARG A 64 -7.03 3.15 6.04
CA ARG A 64 -6.66 3.42 7.43
C ARG A 64 -6.49 4.92 7.66
N PRO A 65 -7.60 5.69 7.75
CA PRO A 65 -7.53 7.06 8.25
C PRO A 65 -7.17 7.05 9.74
N TYR A 66 -6.44 8.07 10.20
CA TYR A 66 -6.16 8.32 11.62
C TYR A 66 -6.21 9.80 11.94
N ILE A 67 -6.43 10.07 13.22
CA ILE A 67 -6.25 11.36 13.87
C ILE A 67 -5.20 11.14 14.94
N ALA A 68 -4.09 11.85 14.85
CA ALA A 68 -3.04 11.86 15.84
C ALA A 68 -2.90 13.29 16.39
N GLY A 69 -2.31 13.43 17.56
CA GLY A 69 -2.10 14.74 18.16
C GLY A 69 -1.44 14.62 19.50
N THR A 70 -0.98 15.75 20.00
CA THR A 70 -0.32 15.90 21.29
C THR A 70 -1.01 17.07 22.00
N VAL A 71 -1.27 16.93 23.30
CA VAL A 71 -1.88 17.97 24.14
C VAL A 71 -0.82 18.64 25.04
N THR A 72 0.29 17.95 25.25
CA THR A 72 1.51 18.40 25.95
C THR A 72 2.73 17.89 25.18
N ALA A 73 3.92 18.43 25.44
CA ALA A 73 5.15 18.02 24.74
C ALA A 73 5.42 16.50 24.77
N ASP A 74 4.97 15.81 25.83
CA ASP A 74 5.23 14.39 26.05
C ASP A 74 3.99 13.47 25.88
N TRP A 75 2.81 14.01 25.53
CA TRP A 75 1.53 13.30 25.54
C TRP A 75 0.57 13.76 24.45
#